data_AF-A0A845Y187-F1
#
_entry.id   AF-A0A845Y187-F1
#
_cell.length_a   1.000
_cell.length_b   1.000
_cell.length_c   1.000
_cell.angle_alpha   90.00
_cell.angle_beta   90.00
_cell.angle_gamma   90.00
#
_symmetry.space_group_name_H-M   'P 1'
#
loop_
_entity.id
_entity.type
_entity.pdbx_description
1 polymer ?
#
loop_
_entity_poly.entity_id
_entity_poly.type
_entity_poly.pdbx_seq_one_letter_code
_entity_poly.pdbx_strand_id
1 'polypeptide(L)' 'MLPNLPDFSLTLEQEFDLRKYQELAKNIPRQELEKLLIDAIRLKMAQENITKGMIRQYLIR' A
#
# COMPACT_ATOMS: atom_id res chain seq x y z
N MET A 1 25.70 -12.21 -9.12
CA MET A 1 25.33 -11.04 -8.30
C MET A 1 23.81 -10.99 -8.26
N LEU A 2 23.20 -10.90 -7.07
CA LEU A 2 21.76 -10.69 -6.99
C LEU A 2 21.45 -9.31 -7.59
N PRO A 3 20.36 -9.16 -8.37
CA PRO A 3 19.96 -7.85 -8.88
C PRO A 3 19.73 -6.91 -7.69
N ASN A 4 20.10 -5.65 -7.83
CA ASN A 4 19.76 -4.64 -6.83
C ASN A 4 18.24 -4.66 -6.66
N LEU A 5 17.78 -4.89 -5.43
CA LEU A 5 16.37 -4.78 -5.12
C LEU A 5 15.91 -3.36 -5.46
N PRO A 6 14.69 -3.20 -6.01
CA PRO A 6 14.14 -1.88 -6.23
C PRO A 6 14.07 -1.13 -4.89
N ASP A 7 14.30 0.17 -4.94
CA ASP A 7 14.17 1.03 -3.77
C ASP A 7 12.70 1.08 -3.35
N PHE A 8 12.42 0.60 -2.14
CA PHE A 8 11.09 0.59 -1.54
C PHE A 8 10.86 1.78 -0.59
N SER A 9 11.77 2.76 -0.59
CA SER A 9 11.54 4.02 0.09
C SER A 9 10.38 4.78 -0.56
N LEU A 10 9.72 5.61 0.25
CA LEU A 10 8.66 6.46 -0.25
C LEU A 10 9.25 7.58 -1.10
N THR A 11 8.57 7.95 -2.18
CA THR A 11 8.90 9.21 -2.87
C THR A 11 8.54 10.40 -1.98
N LEU A 12 9.10 11.57 -2.27
CA LEU A 12 8.81 12.79 -1.52
C LEU A 12 7.30 13.10 -1.48
N GLU A 13 6.60 12.87 -2.60
CA GLU A 13 5.16 13.05 -2.71
C GLU A 13 4.40 12.07 -1.82
N GLN A 14 4.84 10.80 -1.79
CA GLN A 14 4.24 9.79 -0.92
C GLN A 14 4.49 10.08 0.56
N GLU A 15 5.66 10.61 0.93
CA GLU A 15 5.92 11.09 2.29
C GLU A 15 5.03 12.28 2.66
N PHE A 16 4.81 13.21 1.73
CA PHE A 16 3.91 14.34 1.94
C PHE A 16 2.46 13.87 2.12
N ASP A 17 1.99 12.97 1.27
CA ASP A 17 0.66 12.37 1.39
C ASP A 17 0.50 11.62 2.71
N LEU A 18 1.52 10.90 3.16
CA LEU A 18 1.51 10.22 4.44
C LEU A 18 1.29 11.20 5.61
N ARG A 19 2.00 12.33 5.61
CA ARG A 19 1.80 13.38 6.63
C ARG A 19 0.41 13.97 6.56
N LYS A 20 -0.11 14.22 5.36
CA LYS A 20 -1.48 14.70 5.17
C LYS A 20 -2.51 13.73 5.74
N TYR A 21 -2.38 12.44 5.47
CA TYR A 21 -3.28 11.42 6.02
C TYR A 21 -3.18 11.30 7.54
N GLN A 22 -1.98 11.44 8.12
CA GLN A 22 -1.79 11.45 9.57
C GLN A 22 -2.55 12.60 10.24
N GLU A 23 -2.52 13.81 9.66
CA GLU A 23 -3.28 14.94 10.20
C GLU A 23 -4.79 14.74 10.04
N LEU A 24 -5.25 14.20 8.90
CA LEU A 24 -6.66 13.89 8.70
C LEU A 24 -7.16 12.83 9.70
N ALA A 25 -6.37 11.78 9.95
CA ALA A 25 -6.72 10.68 10.83
C ALA A 25 -7.01 11.11 12.28
N LYS A 26 -6.39 12.20 12.76
CA LYS A 26 -6.62 12.74 14.12
C LYS A 26 -8.07 13.15 14.37
N ASN A 27 -8.80 13.51 13.32
CA ASN A 27 -10.17 14.01 13.41
C ASN A 27 -11.22 12.96 13.02
N ILE A 28 -10.81 11.73 12.68
CA ILE A 28 -11.73 10.68 12.26
C ILE A 28 -12.29 9.95 13.51
N PRO A 29 -13.62 9.80 13.63
CA PRO A 29 -14.21 9.00 14.70
C PRO A 29 -13.69 7.56 14.69
N ARG A 30 -13.54 6.97 15.88
CA ARG A 30 -12.99 5.61 16.04
C ARG A 30 -13.66 4.57 15.15
N GLN A 31 -14.99 4.58 15.06
CA GLN A 31 -15.77 3.60 14.28
C GLN A 31 -15.46 3.71 12.78
N GLU A 32 -15.24 4.94 12.29
CA GLU A 32 -14.85 5.18 10.90
C GLU A 32 -13.39 4.78 10.66
N LEU A 33 -12.49 4.99 11.62
CA LEU A 33 -11.11 4.49 11.55
C LEU A 33 -11.05 2.96 11.50
N GLU A 34 -11.84 2.28 12.33
CA GLU A 34 -11.92 0.81 12.33
C GLU A 34 -12.40 0.27 10.98
N LYS A 35 -13.42 0.92 10.39
CA LYS A 35 -13.89 0.58 9.04
C LYS A 35 -12.81 0.84 7.99
N LEU A 36 -12.17 2.01 8.02
CA LEU A 36 -11.12 2.40 7.10
C LEU A 36 -9.93 1.42 7.14
N LEU A 37 -9.56 0.96 8.34
CA LEU A 37 -8.50 -0.02 8.52
C LEU A 37 -8.86 -1.37 7.85
N ILE A 38 -10.07 -1.86 8.05
CA ILE A 38 -10.54 -3.09 7.41
C ILE A 38 -10.49 -2.96 5.88
N ASP A 39 -10.96 -1.84 5.35
CA ASP A 39 -10.96 -1.59 3.90
C ASP A 39 -9.54 -1.46 3.34
N ALA A 40 -8.62 -0.81 4.06
CA ALA A 40 -7.20 -0.74 3.69
C ALA A 40 -6.53 -2.13 3.64
N ILE A 41 -6.84 -3.01 4.61
CA ILE A 41 -6.34 -4.39 4.63
C ILE A 41 -6.86 -5.17 3.42
N ARG A 42 -8.16 -5.04 3.10
CA ARG A 42 -8.75 -5.69 1.92
C ARG A 42 -8.09 -5.22 0.63
N LEU A 43 -7.85 -3.93 0.49
CA LEU A 43 -7.17 -3.37 -0.67
C LEU A 43 -5.74 -3.90 -0.81
N LYS A 44 -5.01 -4.02 0.31
CA LYS A 44 -3.67 -4.61 0.32
C LYS A 44 -3.66 -6.07 -0.16
N MET A 45 -4.62 -6.88 0.28
CA MET A 45 -4.75 -8.26 -0.21
C MET A 45 -5.06 -8.33 -1.71
N ALA A 46 -5.93 -7.44 -2.20
CA ALA A 46 -6.23 -7.36 -3.63
C ALA A 46 -4.98 -6.96 -4.44
N GLN A 47 -4.22 -5.97 -3.98
CA GLN A 47 -2.96 -5.56 -4.59
C GLN A 47 -1.95 -6.72 -4.63
N GLU A 48 -1.82 -7.48 -3.54
CA GLU A 48 -0.91 -8.64 -3.49
C GLU A 48 -1.32 -9.73 -4.51
N ASN A 49 -2.62 -10.00 -4.65
CA ASN A 49 -3.11 -10.95 -5.64
C ASN A 49 -2.85 -10.49 -7.07
N ILE A 50 -3.00 -9.19 -7.36
CA ILE A 50 -2.68 -8.60 -8.67
C ILE A 50 -1.17 -8.76 -8.95
N THR A 51 -0.32 -8.38 -8.00
CA THR A 51 1.14 -8.51 -8.13
C THR A 51 1.56 -9.97 -8.36
N LYS A 52 1.01 -10.92 -7.60
CA LYS A 52 1.24 -12.36 -7.82
C LYS A 52 0.77 -12.80 -9.21
N GLY A 53 -0.37 -12.31 -9.66
CA GLY A 53 -0.91 -12.56 -11.00
C GLY A 53 0.04 -12.08 -12.10
N MET A 54 0.56 -10.86 -11.98
CA MET A 54 1.53 -10.29 -12.91
C MET A 54 2.82 -11.11 -12.94
N ILE A 55 3.40 -11.43 -11.78
CA ILE A 55 4.63 -12.24 -11.68
C ILE A 55 4.44 -13.59 -12.39
N ARG A 56 3.31 -14.27 -12.14
CA ARG A 56 3.00 -15.55 -12.81
C ARG A 56 2.93 -15.40 -14.33
N GLN A 57 2.31 -14.34 -14.84
CA GLN A 57 2.23 -14.09 -16.29
C GLN A 57 3.61 -13.87 -16.92
N TYR A 58 4.55 -13.25 -16.22
CA TYR A 58 5.91 -13.05 -16.71
C TYR A 58 6.82 -14.29 -16.55
N LEU A 59 6.61 -15.13 -15.53
CA LEU A 59 7.41 -16.33 -15.28
C LEU A 59 6.94 -17.57 -16.06
N ILE A 60 5.69 -17.61 -16.52
CA ILE A 60 5.11 -18.71 -17.33
C ILE A 60 5.26 -18.43 -18.84
N ARG A 61 5.88 -17.30 -19.22
CA ARG A 61 6.39 -17.07 -20.59
C ARG A 61 7.76 -17.71 -20.75
#